data_AF-A0A316DBR5-F1
#
_entry.id   AF-A0A316DBR5-F1
#
_cell.length_a   1.000
_cell.length_b   1.000
_cell.length_c   1.000
_cell.angle_alpha   90.00
_cell.angle_beta   90.00
_cell.angle_gamma   90.00
#
_symmetry.space_group_name_H-M   'P 1'
#
loop_
_entity.id
_entity.type
_entity.pdbx_description
1 polymer ?
#
loop_
_entity_poly.entity_id
_entity_poly.type
_entity_poly.pdbx_seq_one_letter_code
_entity_poly.pdbx_strand_id
1 'polypeptide(L)'
;MKHTDIVEHRPYPLPSTRWAMTQTWNRLLFAHWPIPVSALREQIPAELEIDTYDGVTYIAVVPFDMSDIRARYLPQIPYTNKFPELNVRAYVTRDGKPGVYFFSLDATNPLAVSVTQHLFSLPYYHAQMSSKQGQLIWPLVKVVDLSK
;
A
#
# COMPACT_ATOMS: atom_id res chain seq x y z
N MET A 1 23.88 9.37 -4.38
CA MET A 1 23.38 8.17 -5.08
C MET A 1 21.86 8.30 -5.17
N LYS A 2 21.25 8.30 -6.36
CA LYS A 2 19.78 8.30 -6.43
C LYS A 2 19.33 6.86 -6.21
N HIS A 3 18.39 6.61 -5.31
CA HIS A 3 17.86 5.26 -5.07
C HIS A 3 17.32 4.57 -6.33
N THR A 4 17.05 5.33 -7.40
CA THR A 4 16.62 4.84 -8.71
C THR A 4 17.70 4.13 -9.51
N ASP A 5 18.98 4.27 -9.14
CA ASP A 5 20.10 3.75 -9.92
C ASP A 5 20.45 2.29 -9.53
N ILE A 6 19.90 1.78 -8.42
CA ILE A 6 20.05 0.39 -7.97
C ILE A 6 18.91 -0.44 -8.56
N VAL A 7 19.21 -1.25 -9.57
CA VAL A 7 18.19 -2.03 -10.32
C VAL A 7 18.33 -3.55 -10.18
N GLU A 8 19.41 -4.02 -9.56
CA GLU A 8 19.78 -5.46 -9.46
C GLU A 8 18.72 -6.31 -8.75
N HIS A 9 17.93 -5.71 -7.86
CA HIS A 9 16.85 -6.38 -7.14
C HIS A 9 15.59 -6.62 -8.00
N ARG A 10 15.53 -6.06 -9.22
CA ARG A 10 14.35 -6.18 -10.08
C ARG A 10 14.46 -7.39 -11.01
N PRO A 11 13.46 -8.28 -11.04
CA PRO A 11 13.43 -9.39 -11.98
C PRO A 11 13.01 -8.99 -13.40
N TYR A 12 12.77 -7.69 -13.66
CA TYR A 12 12.31 -7.14 -14.93
C TYR A 12 12.91 -5.75 -15.20
N PRO A 13 13.01 -5.32 -16.47
CA PRO A 13 13.62 -4.04 -16.83
C PRO A 13 12.83 -2.84 -16.28
N LEU A 14 13.51 -1.71 -16.16
CA LEU A 14 12.85 -0.44 -15.84
C LEU A 14 11.87 -0.04 -16.96
N PRO A 15 10.74 0.61 -16.62
CA PRO A 15 9.90 1.27 -17.60
C PRO A 15 10.71 2.31 -18.40
N SER A 16 10.44 2.43 -19.69
CA SER A 16 11.03 3.48 -20.56
C SER A 16 10.44 4.86 -20.27
N THR A 17 9.36 4.93 -19.50
CA THR A 17 8.70 6.18 -19.11
C THR A 17 9.42 6.86 -17.95
N ARG A 18 9.27 8.19 -17.90
CA ARG A 18 9.79 9.00 -16.81
C ARG A 18 8.92 8.77 -15.55
N TRP A 19 9.53 8.53 -14.38
CA TRP A 19 8.86 8.63 -13.06
C TRP A 19 7.93 9.84 -12.97
N ALA A 20 6.71 9.71 -12.44
CA ALA A 20 5.75 10.82 -12.39
C ALA A 20 5.74 11.54 -11.04
N MET A 21 6.02 10.81 -9.95
CA MET A 21 5.88 11.28 -8.57
C MET A 21 6.93 10.61 -7.68
N THR A 22 7.26 11.25 -6.56
CA THR A 22 7.96 10.62 -5.44
C THR A 22 7.14 10.72 -4.17
N GLN A 23 7.29 9.74 -3.29
CA GLN A 23 6.71 9.69 -1.96
C GLN A 23 7.68 8.98 -1.01
N THR A 24 7.66 9.35 0.26
CA THR A 24 8.46 8.71 1.32
C THR A 24 7.52 7.97 2.26
N TRP A 25 7.81 6.70 2.52
CA TRP A 25 7.06 5.88 3.47
C TRP A 25 7.86 5.75 4.76
N ASN A 26 7.30 6.23 5.85
CA ASN A 26 7.95 6.22 7.17
C ASN A 26 7.16 5.32 8.12
N ARG A 27 7.83 4.79 9.15
CA ARG A 27 7.16 4.03 10.24
C ARG A 27 6.25 2.92 9.70
N LEU A 28 6.80 2.15 8.77
CA LEU A 28 6.11 1.11 8.02
C LEU A 28 6.00 -0.17 8.84
N LEU A 29 4.78 -0.72 8.96
CA LEU A 29 4.52 -2.04 9.50
C LEU A 29 4.00 -2.95 8.39
N PHE A 30 4.50 -4.18 8.35
CA PHE A 30 3.93 -5.25 7.56
C PHE A 30 3.32 -6.28 8.52
N ALA A 31 2.00 -6.44 8.49
CA ALA A 31 1.31 -7.46 9.25
C ALA A 31 0.52 -8.36 8.28
N HIS A 32 0.70 -9.66 8.41
CA HIS A 32 0.19 -10.66 7.47
C HIS A 32 -0.61 -11.73 8.20
N TRP A 33 -1.76 -12.11 7.65
CA TRP A 33 -2.58 -13.19 8.16
C TRP A 33 -2.80 -14.23 7.06
N PRO A 34 -2.57 -15.53 7.37
CA PRO A 34 -2.85 -16.60 6.43
C PRO A 34 -4.35 -16.72 6.21
N ILE A 35 -4.75 -16.92 4.95
CA ILE A 35 -6.14 -17.14 4.56
C ILE A 35 -6.20 -18.21 3.45
N PRO A 36 -7.25 -19.04 3.39
CA PRO A 36 -7.42 -19.98 2.28
C PRO A 36 -7.56 -19.26 0.94
N VAL A 37 -6.95 -19.83 -0.11
CA VAL A 37 -7.04 -19.31 -1.49
C VAL A 37 -8.49 -19.07 -1.91
N SER A 38 -9.40 -19.97 -1.54
CA SER A 38 -10.82 -19.91 -1.90
C SER A 38 -11.50 -18.63 -1.41
N ALA A 39 -11.13 -18.14 -0.22
CA ALA A 39 -11.70 -16.91 0.33
C ALA A 39 -11.25 -15.65 -0.42
N LEU A 40 -10.04 -15.65 -0.98
CA LEU A 40 -9.55 -14.54 -1.81
C LEU A 40 -10.09 -14.60 -3.24
N ARG A 41 -10.37 -15.80 -3.77
CA ARG A 41 -10.71 -15.98 -5.17
C ARG A 41 -11.96 -15.23 -5.60
N GLU A 42 -12.96 -15.13 -4.72
CA GLU A 42 -14.19 -14.39 -4.98
C GLU A 42 -14.01 -12.87 -5.03
N GLN A 43 -12.92 -12.36 -4.43
CA GLN A 43 -12.67 -10.92 -4.26
C GLN A 43 -11.64 -10.36 -5.25
N ILE A 44 -10.92 -11.23 -5.94
CA ILE A 44 -9.85 -10.88 -6.88
C ILE A 44 -10.33 -11.20 -8.31
N PRO A 45 -10.10 -10.32 -9.31
CA PRO A 45 -10.40 -10.60 -10.71
C PRO A 45 -9.72 -11.88 -11.24
N ALA A 46 -10.43 -12.67 -12.04
CA ALA A 46 -9.97 -13.98 -12.51
C ALA A 46 -8.70 -13.92 -13.36
N GLU A 47 -8.42 -12.77 -13.97
CA GLU A 47 -7.22 -12.49 -14.76
C GLU A 47 -5.95 -12.32 -13.93
N LEU A 48 -6.08 -12.28 -12.60
CA LEU A 48 -4.97 -12.25 -11.66
C LEU A 48 -4.84 -13.62 -10.99
N GLU A 49 -3.65 -14.21 -11.10
CA GLU A 49 -3.27 -15.41 -10.38
C GLU A 49 -3.01 -15.04 -8.92
N ILE A 50 -3.55 -15.80 -7.98
CA ILE A 50 -3.32 -15.54 -6.55
C ILE A 50 -1.99 -16.14 -6.16
N ASP A 51 -1.12 -15.34 -5.57
CA ASP A 51 0.19 -15.80 -5.13
C ASP A 51 0.07 -16.57 -3.81
N THR A 52 0.79 -17.69 -3.72
CA THR A 52 0.78 -18.60 -2.57
C THR A 52 2.19 -18.90 -2.11
N TYR A 53 2.39 -18.91 -0.79
CA TYR A 53 3.59 -19.41 -0.16
C TYR A 53 3.23 -20.68 0.63
N ASP A 54 3.89 -21.80 0.32
CA ASP A 54 3.57 -23.12 0.88
C ASP A 54 2.07 -23.50 0.77
N GLY A 55 1.43 -23.12 -0.34
CA GLY A 55 0.01 -23.39 -0.60
C GLY A 55 -0.97 -22.51 0.18
N VAL A 56 -0.48 -21.53 0.96
CA VAL A 56 -1.29 -20.58 1.73
C VAL A 56 -1.18 -19.18 1.13
N THR A 57 -2.28 -18.43 1.18
CA THR A 57 -2.31 -17.03 0.75
C THR A 57 -2.32 -16.10 1.95
N TYR A 58 -1.96 -14.85 1.76
CA TYR A 58 -1.87 -13.88 2.84
C TYR A 58 -2.61 -12.61 2.49
N ILE A 59 -3.41 -12.11 3.43
CA ILE A 59 -3.83 -10.72 3.46
C ILE A 59 -2.79 -9.94 4.25
N ALA A 60 -2.33 -8.83 3.68
CA ALA A 60 -1.44 -7.89 4.33
C ALA A 60 -2.20 -6.63 4.71
N VAL A 61 -2.07 -6.23 5.98
CA VAL A 61 -2.46 -4.91 6.47
C VAL A 61 -1.18 -4.12 6.71
N VAL A 62 -1.03 -3.01 5.99
CA VAL A 62 0.24 -2.27 5.91
C VAL A 62 -0.02 -0.81 6.26
N PRO A 63 0.02 -0.45 7.56
CA PRO A 63 -0.04 0.94 7.98
C PRO A 63 1.34 1.61 7.90
N PHE A 64 1.36 2.86 7.48
CA PHE A 64 2.56 3.68 7.38
C PHE A 64 2.23 5.17 7.39
N ASP A 65 3.25 5.99 7.67
CA ASP A 65 3.14 7.44 7.53
C ASP A 65 3.69 7.87 6.16
N MET A 66 2.83 8.38 5.31
CA MET A 66 3.19 8.97 4.02
C MET A 66 3.72 10.40 4.20
N SER A 67 4.86 10.75 3.58
CA SER A 67 5.40 12.12 3.53
C SER A 67 6.05 12.46 2.19
N ASP A 68 6.39 13.74 2.01
CA ASP A 68 7.20 14.25 0.88
C ASP A 68 6.64 13.93 -0.51
N ILE A 69 5.31 13.89 -0.64
CA ILE A 69 4.65 13.68 -1.92
C ILE A 69 4.90 14.88 -2.83
N ARG A 70 5.48 14.60 -4.00
CA ARG A 70 5.70 15.62 -5.04
C ARG A 70 5.60 15.01 -6.43
N ALA A 71 4.93 15.73 -7.33
CA ALA A 71 5.01 15.44 -8.75
C ALA A 71 6.38 15.86 -9.31
N ARG A 72 6.80 15.23 -10.40
CA ARG A 72 8.04 15.60 -11.09
C ARG A 72 8.01 17.07 -11.49
N TYR A 73 9.06 17.81 -11.12
CA TYR A 73 9.25 19.26 -11.37
C TYR A 73 8.39 20.22 -10.56
N LEU A 74 7.50 19.74 -9.68
CA LEU A 74 6.70 20.60 -8.81
C LEU A 74 7.23 20.57 -7.36
N PRO A 75 7.01 21.67 -6.59
CA PRO A 75 7.26 21.65 -5.15
C PRO A 75 6.35 20.64 -4.45
N GLN A 76 6.61 20.38 -3.18
CA GLN A 76 5.75 19.54 -2.35
C GLN A 76 4.32 20.08 -2.33
N ILE A 77 3.34 19.17 -2.37
CA ILE A 77 1.93 19.55 -2.34
C ILE A 77 1.64 20.11 -0.94
N PRO A 78 1.11 21.35 -0.81
CA PRO A 78 0.74 21.89 0.49
C PRO A 78 -0.27 20.98 1.19
N TYR A 79 -0.16 20.85 2.52
CA TYR A 79 -1.02 20.00 3.35
C TYR A 79 -0.89 18.48 3.14
N THR A 80 0.07 18.01 2.33
CA THR A 80 0.47 16.58 2.29
C THR A 80 1.76 16.32 3.08
N ASN A 81 2.04 17.16 4.08
CA ASN A 81 3.32 17.18 4.78
C ASN A 81 3.62 15.83 5.47
N LYS A 82 2.60 15.23 6.09
CA LYS A 82 2.65 13.87 6.65
C LYS A 82 1.25 13.39 7.02
N PHE A 83 0.86 12.18 6.60
CA PHE A 83 -0.41 11.58 7.03
C PHE A 83 -0.32 10.05 7.10
N PRO A 84 -1.09 9.39 7.99
CA PRO A 84 -1.17 7.93 8.00
C PRO A 84 -1.98 7.41 6.81
N GLU A 85 -1.48 6.32 6.21
CA GLU A 85 -2.13 5.53 5.17
C GLU A 85 -2.09 4.05 5.59
N LEU A 86 -3.12 3.30 5.22
CA LEU A 86 -3.25 1.88 5.51
C LEU A 86 -3.68 1.15 4.25
N ASN A 87 -2.89 0.14 3.87
CA ASN A 87 -3.19 -0.68 2.71
C ASN A 87 -3.69 -2.05 3.18
N VAL A 88 -4.87 -2.46 2.71
CA VAL A 88 -5.32 -3.86 2.80
C VAL A 88 -5.13 -4.48 1.43
N ARG A 89 -4.27 -5.51 1.35
CA ARG A 89 -3.85 -6.07 0.05
C ARG A 89 -3.58 -7.57 0.09
N ALA A 90 -3.68 -8.20 -1.07
CA ALA A 90 -3.20 -9.55 -1.34
C ALA A 90 -2.05 -9.55 -2.35
N TYR A 91 -1.34 -10.67 -2.43
CA TYR A 91 -0.30 -10.90 -3.41
C TYR A 91 -0.87 -11.63 -4.62
N VAL A 92 -0.49 -11.16 -5.81
CA VAL A 92 -0.98 -11.70 -7.08
C VAL A 92 0.14 -11.73 -8.10
N THR A 93 -0.04 -12.54 -9.13
CA THR A 93 0.84 -12.59 -10.30
C THR A 93 0.01 -12.35 -11.57
N ARG A 94 0.61 -11.66 -12.54
CA ARG A 94 0.07 -11.55 -13.89
C ARG A 94 1.18 -11.68 -14.92
N ASP A 95 1.03 -12.60 -15.86
CA ASP A 95 2.02 -12.87 -16.91
C ASP A 95 3.43 -13.10 -16.34
N GLY A 96 3.53 -13.84 -15.23
CA GLY A 96 4.78 -14.12 -14.52
C GLY A 96 5.37 -12.93 -13.75
N LYS A 97 4.65 -11.80 -13.64
CA LYS A 97 5.10 -10.62 -12.90
C LYS A 97 4.39 -10.54 -11.54
N PRO A 98 5.14 -10.58 -10.42
CA PRO A 98 4.57 -10.39 -9.09
C PRO A 98 4.00 -8.98 -8.92
N GLY A 99 2.90 -8.90 -8.18
CA GLY A 99 2.19 -7.67 -7.87
C GLY A 99 1.41 -7.76 -6.57
N VAL A 100 0.71 -6.67 -6.26
CA VAL A 100 -0.22 -6.62 -5.13
C VAL A 100 -1.58 -6.15 -5.65
N TYR A 101 -2.63 -6.78 -5.13
CA TYR A 101 -4.01 -6.36 -5.35
C TYR A 101 -4.49 -5.62 -4.11
N PHE A 102 -4.93 -4.37 -4.27
CA PHE A 102 -5.45 -3.57 -3.17
C PHE A 102 -6.95 -3.81 -3.02
N PHE A 103 -7.37 -4.21 -1.82
CA PHE A 103 -8.78 -4.20 -1.43
C PHE A 103 -9.18 -2.81 -0.95
N SER A 104 -8.32 -2.17 -0.14
CA SER A 104 -8.50 -0.79 0.30
C SER A 104 -7.18 -0.06 0.43
N LEU A 105 -7.24 1.25 0.20
CA LEU A 105 -6.20 2.22 0.46
C LEU A 105 -6.81 3.32 1.34
N ASP A 106 -6.72 3.14 2.64
CA ASP A 106 -7.32 4.04 3.61
C ASP A 106 -6.37 5.19 3.91
N ALA A 107 -6.81 6.44 3.74
CA ALA A 107 -5.98 7.62 3.97
C ALA A 107 -6.76 8.72 4.71
N THR A 108 -6.08 9.46 5.58
CA THR A 108 -6.70 10.58 6.31
C THR A 108 -6.74 11.88 5.52
N ASN A 109 -6.07 11.97 4.37
CA ASN A 109 -5.99 13.21 3.60
C ASN A 109 -7.01 13.21 2.45
N PRO A 110 -8.13 13.95 2.57
CA PRO A 110 -9.17 13.99 1.54
C PRO A 110 -8.70 14.56 0.20
N LEU A 111 -7.65 15.39 0.16
CA LEU A 111 -7.05 15.88 -1.08
C LEU A 111 -6.25 14.80 -1.80
N ALA A 112 -5.54 13.95 -1.05
CA ALA A 112 -4.86 12.78 -1.63
C ALA A 112 -5.88 11.78 -2.20
N VAL A 113 -6.97 11.53 -1.47
CA VAL A 113 -8.08 10.63 -1.89
C VAL A 113 -8.80 11.18 -3.13
N SER A 114 -9.11 12.47 -3.17
CA SER A 114 -9.84 13.09 -4.28
C SER A 114 -9.04 13.09 -5.59
N VAL A 115 -7.73 13.33 -5.53
CA VAL A 115 -6.85 13.32 -6.71
C VAL A 115 -6.61 11.88 -7.23
N THR A 116 -6.52 10.88 -6.36
CA THR A 116 -6.27 9.49 -6.77
C THR A 116 -7.50 8.77 -7.29
N GLN A 117 -8.70 9.04 -6.76
CA GLN A 117 -9.95 8.46 -7.26
C GLN A 117 -10.26 8.88 -8.71
N HIS A 118 -9.91 10.11 -9.10
CA HIS A 118 -10.16 10.61 -10.46
C HIS A 118 -9.10 10.19 -11.48
N LEU A 119 -7.89 9.78 -11.06
CA LEU A 119 -6.76 9.55 -11.97
C LEU A 119 -6.22 8.11 -11.99
N PHE A 120 -6.38 7.33 -10.91
CA PHE A 120 -5.65 6.07 -10.76
C PHE A 120 -6.51 4.82 -10.59
N SER A 121 -7.84 4.89 -10.63
CA SER A 121 -8.75 3.73 -10.44
C SER A 121 -8.42 2.87 -9.21
N LEU A 122 -7.80 3.49 -8.20
CA LEU A 122 -7.36 2.82 -6.98
C LEU A 122 -8.45 2.97 -5.90
N PRO A 123 -8.72 1.92 -5.09
CA PRO A 123 -9.78 1.92 -4.08
C PRO A 123 -9.36 2.74 -2.84
N TYR A 124 -9.18 4.04 -3.02
CA TYR A 124 -8.88 4.96 -1.93
C TYR A 124 -10.14 5.27 -1.14
N TYR A 125 -10.08 5.12 0.18
CA TYR A 125 -11.15 5.44 1.11
C TYR A 125 -10.67 6.47 2.13
N HIS A 126 -11.55 7.40 2.48
CA HIS A 126 -11.26 8.35 3.54
C HIS A 126 -11.50 7.69 4.89
N ALA A 127 -10.47 7.61 5.73
CA ALA A 127 -10.54 7.03 7.07
C ALA A 127 -10.02 8.01 8.12
N GLN A 128 -10.60 7.99 9.32
CA GLN A 128 -10.05 8.73 10.47
C GLN A 128 -9.02 7.86 11.18
N MET A 129 -7.76 8.25 11.12
CA MET A 129 -6.65 7.48 11.69
C MET A 129 -5.66 8.41 12.39
N SER A 130 -5.01 7.89 13.43
CA SER A 130 -3.92 8.59 14.11
C SER A 130 -2.76 7.61 14.33
N SER A 131 -1.55 8.08 14.07
CA SER A 131 -0.32 7.31 14.26
C SER A 131 0.43 7.93 15.45
N LYS A 132 0.60 7.18 16.54
CA LYS A 132 1.39 7.60 17.69
C LYS A 132 2.67 6.77 17.76
N GLN A 133 3.78 7.37 18.17
CA GLN A 133 4.96 6.60 18.53
C GLN A 133 4.75 6.03 19.93
N GLY A 134 4.62 4.72 20.04
CA GLY A 134 4.73 4.06 21.34
C GLY A 134 6.20 3.93 21.71
N GLN A 135 6.56 4.27 22.96
CA GLN A 135 7.75 3.73 23.59
C GLN A 135 7.46 2.25 23.85
N LEU A 136 8.24 1.34 23.27
CA LEU A 136 7.97 -0.11 23.36
C LEU A 136 8.04 -0.58 24.81
N ILE A 137 6.87 -0.70 25.43
CA ILE A 137 6.61 -1.58 26.56
C ILE A 137 5.49 -2.50 26.08
N TRP A 138 5.86 -3.71 25.62
CA TRP A 138 4.90 -4.78 25.39
C TRP A 138 4.20 -5.08 26.72
N PRO A 139 2.85 -5.07 26.81
CA PRO A 139 2.02 -5.96 26.02
C PRO A 139 0.72 -5.31 25.49
N LEU A 140 -0.01 -6.06 24.65
CA LEU A 140 -1.39 -5.82 24.16
C LEU A 140 -1.52 -4.94 22.89
N VAL A 141 -1.50 -5.65 21.75
CA VAL A 141 -2.18 -5.23 20.53
C VAL A 141 -3.69 -5.09 20.84
N LYS A 142 -4.23 -3.87 20.77
CA LYS A 142 -5.68 -3.66 20.75
C LYS A 142 -6.17 -3.79 19.31
N VAL A 143 -6.99 -4.83 19.07
CA VAL A 143 -7.84 -4.95 17.89
C VAL A 143 -8.90 -3.85 17.96
N VAL A 144 -9.11 -3.11 16.87
CA VAL A 144 -10.23 -2.18 16.72
C VAL A 144 -11.35 -2.93 15.99
N ASP A 145 -12.50 -3.04 16.64
CA ASP A 145 -13.73 -3.61 16.11
C ASP A 145 -14.33 -2.67 15.05
N LEU A 146 -14.55 -3.19 13.84
CA LEU A 146 -15.18 -2.47 12.72
C LEU A 146 -16.62 -2.95 12.51
N SER A 147 -17.39 -3.06 13.59
CA SER A 147 -18.85 -3.19 13.52
C SER A 147 -19.54 -1.92 14.03
N LYS A 148 -20.07 -1.13 13.08
CA LYS A 148 -21.42 -0.55 13.06
C LYS A 148 -21.65 0.28 11.81
#